data_AF-A0A2D7N6Y6-F1
#
_entry.id   AF-A0A2D7N6Y6-F1
#
_cell.length_a   1.000
_cell.length_b   1.000
_cell.length_c   1.000
_cell.angle_alpha   90.00
_cell.angle_beta   90.00
_cell.angle_gamma   90.00
#
_symmetry.space_group_name_H-M   'P 1'
#
loop_
_entity.id
_entity.type
_entity.pdbx_description
1 polymer ?
#
loop_
_entity_poly.entity_id
_entity_poly.type
_entity_poly.pdbx_seq_one_letter_code
_entity_poly.pdbx_strand_id
1 'polypeptide(L)'
;MDDAVSIETAVMAMIEFIGNRPILGYYLRFDLKFLDRYARPLLGFSLPNQMIELSDLYRKSVVSKRPDVVPHLGFEEILDDLDVPIFGRHTALGDATTVAMVYIKLKRSR
;
A
#
# COMPACT_ATOMS: atom_id res chain seq x y z
N MET A 1 21.19 -16.83 -4.75
CA MET A 1 20.09 -16.21 -3.99
C MET A 1 20.14 -16.87 -2.63
N ASP A 2 21.29 -16.75 -1.96
CA ASP A 2 21.72 -17.77 -0.99
C ASP A 2 21.47 -17.30 0.45
N ASP A 3 21.04 -16.05 0.61
CA ASP A 3 20.69 -15.42 1.89
C ASP A 3 19.17 -15.29 2.12
N ALA A 4 18.34 -15.90 1.27
CA ALA A 4 16.89 -15.85 1.43
C ALA A 4 16.45 -16.74 2.60
N VAL A 5 15.66 -16.18 3.53
CA VAL A 5 15.02 -16.95 4.61
C VAL A 5 13.74 -17.65 4.12
N SER A 6 13.21 -18.58 4.92
CA SER A 6 11.90 -19.17 4.64
C SER A 6 10.79 -18.11 4.68
N ILE A 7 9.69 -18.37 3.97
CA ILE A 7 8.55 -17.45 3.92
C ILE A 7 7.92 -17.24 5.30
N GLU A 8 7.88 -18.27 6.14
CA GLU A 8 7.35 -18.18 7.51
C GLU A 8 8.22 -17.26 8.37
N THR A 9 9.55 -17.39 8.27
CA THR A 9 10.49 -16.50 8.98
C THR A 9 10.34 -15.06 8.49
N ALA A 10 10.26 -14.85 7.18
CA ALA A 10 10.06 -13.51 6.61
C ALA A 10 8.73 -12.89 7.05
N VAL A 11 7.64 -13.64 7.03
CA VAL A 11 6.30 -13.16 7.41
C VAL A 11 6.25 -12.84 8.90
N MET A 12 6.83 -13.67 9.77
CA MET A 12 6.89 -13.37 11.21
C MET A 12 7.74 -12.13 11.51
N ALA A 13 8.91 -12.01 10.88
CA ALA A 13 9.75 -10.82 11.01
C ALA A 13 9.03 -9.56 10.52
N MET A 14 8.27 -9.67 9.42
CA MET A 14 7.43 -8.58 8.92
C MET A 14 6.32 -8.23 9.91
N ILE A 15 5.60 -9.22 10.46
CA ILE A 15 4.52 -9.01 11.45
C ILE A 15 5.05 -8.26 12.68
N GLU A 16 6.20 -8.69 13.21
CA GLU A 16 6.87 -8.03 14.32
C GLU A 16 7.29 -6.60 13.94
N PHE A 17 7.87 -6.43 12.75
CA PHE A 17 8.26 -5.14 12.23
C PHE A 17 7.09 -4.18 12.02
N ILE A 18 5.92 -4.62 11.56
CA ILE A 18 4.77 -3.71 11.36
C ILE A 18 4.05 -3.40 12.66
N GLY A 19 3.99 -4.34 13.61
CA GLY A 19 3.21 -4.22 14.84
C GLY A 19 1.74 -3.88 14.56
N ASN A 20 1.13 -3.02 15.38
CA ASN A 20 -0.28 -2.60 15.23
C ASN A 20 -0.46 -1.37 14.32
N ARG A 21 0.57 -0.95 13.58
CA ARG A 21 0.49 0.25 12.72
C ARG A 21 -0.46 0.00 11.54
N PRO A 22 -1.18 1.03 11.05
CA PRO A 22 -1.94 0.90 9.81
C PRO A 22 -1.03 0.51 8.63
N ILE A 23 -1.55 -0.32 7.74
CA ILE A 23 -0.88 -0.71 6.50
C ILE A 23 -1.42 0.15 5.36
N LEU A 24 -0.52 0.90 4.72
CA LEU A 24 -0.82 1.69 3.53
C LEU A 24 -0.35 0.91 2.29
N GLY A 25 -1.18 0.89 1.25
CA GLY A 25 -0.79 0.31 -0.03
C GLY A 25 -1.67 0.78 -1.18
N TYR A 26 -1.35 0.31 -2.37
CA TYR A 26 -2.09 0.52 -3.60
C TYR A 26 -2.61 -0.83 -4.11
N TYR A 27 -3.93 -0.98 -4.20
CA TYR A 27 -4.59 -2.26 -4.48
C TYR A 27 -4.22 -3.39 -3.53
N LEU A 28 -4.29 -3.11 -2.22
CA LEU A 28 -3.91 -4.02 -1.13
C LEU A 28 -4.62 -5.39 -1.15
N ARG A 29 -5.74 -5.52 -1.87
CA ARG A 29 -6.53 -6.76 -1.90
C ARG A 29 -5.69 -7.98 -2.33
N PHE A 30 -4.73 -7.82 -3.23
CA PHE A 30 -3.88 -8.94 -3.66
C PHE A 30 -2.85 -9.30 -2.59
N ASP A 31 -2.12 -8.30 -2.10
CA ASP A 31 -1.09 -8.46 -1.05
C ASP A 31 -1.69 -9.07 0.22
N LEU A 32 -2.88 -8.61 0.63
CA LEU A 32 -3.55 -9.14 1.82
C LEU A 32 -3.95 -10.61 1.66
N LYS A 33 -4.36 -11.04 0.46
CA LYS A 33 -4.64 -12.47 0.22
C LYS A 33 -3.37 -13.31 0.31
N PHE A 34 -2.25 -12.79 -0.19
CA PHE A 34 -0.96 -13.45 -0.07
C PHE A 34 -0.53 -13.53 1.40
N LEU A 35 -0.59 -12.42 2.14
CA LEU A 35 -0.25 -12.38 3.55
C LEU A 35 -1.15 -13.29 4.38
N ASP A 36 -2.46 -13.29 4.13
CA ASP A 36 -3.42 -14.16 4.83
C ASP A 36 -3.09 -15.65 4.68
N ARG A 37 -2.55 -16.07 3.53
CA ARG A 37 -2.15 -17.46 3.28
C ARG A 37 -1.08 -17.93 4.27
N TYR A 38 -0.17 -17.05 4.67
CA TYR A 38 0.94 -17.38 5.55
C TYR A 38 0.72 -16.93 7.00
N ALA A 39 0.06 -15.79 7.23
CA ALA A 39 -0.18 -15.26 8.56
C ALA A 39 -1.27 -16.03 9.31
N ARG A 40 -2.36 -16.46 8.66
CA ARG A 40 -3.46 -17.17 9.35
C ARG A 40 -3.01 -18.49 9.99
N PRO A 41 -2.23 -19.36 9.33
CA PRO A 41 -1.73 -20.58 9.97
C PRO A 41 -0.81 -20.31 11.17
N LEU A 42 -0.08 -19.19 11.15
CA LEU A 42 0.89 -18.84 12.20
C LEU A 42 0.24 -18.16 13.41
N LEU A 43 -0.75 -17.30 13.18
CA LEU A 43 -1.39 -16.47 14.21
C LEU A 43 -2.75 -17.00 14.66
N GLY A 44 -3.41 -17.82 13.84
CA GLY A 44 -4.82 -18.22 14.01
C GLY A 44 -5.83 -17.17 13.51
N PHE A 45 -5.37 -16.02 13.01
CA PHE A 45 -6.21 -14.93 12.48
C PHE A 45 -5.48 -14.14 11.37
N SER A 46 -6.25 -13.37 10.58
CA SER A 46 -5.70 -12.41 9.59
C SER A 46 -5.05 -11.22 10.28
N LEU A 47 -4.16 -10.49 9.58
CA LEU A 47 -3.58 -9.27 10.13
C LEU A 47 -4.67 -8.28 10.60
N PRO A 48 -4.69 -7.87 11.88
CA PRO A 48 -5.74 -7.03 12.45
C PRO A 48 -5.53 -5.54 12.14
N ASN A 49 -4.47 -5.21 11.41
CA ASN A 49 -4.08 -3.85 11.09
C ASN A 49 -5.17 -3.10 10.32
N GLN A 50 -5.33 -1.80 10.59
CA GLN A 50 -6.14 -0.96 9.74
C GLN A 50 -5.52 -0.87 8.34
N MET A 51 -6.31 -1.17 7.32
CA MET A 51 -5.88 -1.06 5.93
C MET A 51 -6.23 0.32 5.37
N ILE A 52 -5.25 0.95 4.73
CA ILE A 52 -5.39 2.25 4.08
C ILE A 52 -5.13 2.06 2.59
N GLU A 53 -6.20 2.07 1.80
CA GLU A 53 -6.13 1.98 0.35
C GLU A 53 -5.86 3.36 -0.26
N LEU A 54 -4.72 3.51 -0.93
CA LEU A 54 -4.27 4.78 -1.52
C LEU A 54 -5.25 5.28 -2.59
N SER A 55 -5.75 4.38 -3.44
CA SER A 55 -6.70 4.75 -4.51
C SER A 55 -8.00 5.35 -3.96
N ASP A 56 -8.46 4.88 -2.80
CA ASP A 56 -9.61 5.44 -2.10
C ASP A 56 -9.32 6.84 -1.53
N LEU A 57 -8.12 7.05 -0.98
CA LEU A 57 -7.71 8.37 -0.49
C LEU A 57 -7.64 9.39 -1.62
N TYR A 58 -7.03 8.99 -2.74
CA TYR A 58 -6.95 9.82 -3.94
C TYR A 58 -8.34 10.17 -4.46
N ARG A 59 -9.21 9.16 -4.65
CA ARG A 59 -10.59 9.38 -5.08
C ARG A 59 -11.33 10.39 -4.20
N LYS A 60 -11.23 10.23 -2.88
CA LYS A 60 -11.85 11.15 -1.91
C LYS A 60 -11.32 12.57 -2.06
N SER A 61 -10.00 12.75 -2.28
CA SER A 61 -9.38 14.05 -2.50
C SER A 61 -9.86 14.74 -3.78
N VAL A 62 -10.06 13.98 -4.87
CA VAL A 62 -10.58 14.53 -6.13
C VAL A 62 -12.05 14.91 -5.98
N VAL A 63 -12.89 13.99 -5.49
CA VAL A 63 -14.34 14.21 -5.36
C VAL A 63 -14.65 15.35 -4.38
N SER A 64 -13.85 15.53 -3.31
CA SER A 64 -14.05 16.66 -2.39
C SER A 64 -13.82 18.03 -3.04
N LYS A 65 -13.01 18.10 -4.11
CA LYS A 65 -12.72 19.33 -4.86
C LYS A 65 -13.62 19.48 -6.10
N ARG A 66 -14.00 18.35 -6.70
CA ARG A 66 -14.78 18.26 -7.95
C ARG A 66 -15.79 17.12 -7.83
N PRO A 67 -16.98 17.36 -7.23
CA PRO A 67 -17.95 16.30 -6.94
C PRO A 67 -18.45 15.52 -8.16
N ASP A 68 -18.47 16.14 -9.34
CA ASP A 68 -19.01 15.55 -10.58
C ASP A 68 -17.96 14.74 -11.37
N VAL A 69 -16.72 14.64 -10.88
CA VAL A 69 -15.62 13.95 -11.58
C VAL A 69 -15.46 12.52 -11.07
N VAL A 70 -15.35 11.57 -12.01
CA VAL A 70 -14.89 10.22 -11.74
C VAL A 70 -13.39 10.14 -12.03
N PRO A 71 -12.51 10.07 -11.01
CA PRO A 71 -11.08 10.03 -11.25
C PRO A 71 -10.63 8.67 -11.81
N HIS A 72 -9.62 8.70 -12.68
CA HIS A 72 -8.86 7.51 -13.03
C HIS A 72 -8.02 7.07 -11.83
N LEU A 73 -8.09 5.79 -11.46
CA LEU A 73 -7.43 5.25 -10.27
C LEU A 73 -6.21 4.37 -10.61
N GLY A 74 -5.81 4.35 -11.88
CA GLY A 74 -4.58 3.68 -12.29
C GLY A 74 -3.36 4.38 -11.70
N PHE A 75 -2.31 3.59 -11.43
CA PHE A 75 -1.19 4.07 -10.61
C PHE A 75 -0.49 5.23 -11.30
N GLU A 76 -0.23 5.08 -12.60
CA GLU A 76 0.45 6.10 -13.42
C GLU A 76 -0.38 7.37 -13.53
N GLU A 77 -1.70 7.24 -13.71
CA GLU A 77 -2.61 8.38 -13.78
C GLU A 77 -2.64 9.16 -12.46
N ILE A 78 -2.57 8.46 -11.32
CA ILE A 78 -2.47 9.12 -10.00
C ILE A 78 -1.13 9.84 -9.86
N LEU A 79 -0.02 9.24 -10.31
CA LEU A 79 1.31 9.86 -10.21
C LEU A 79 1.42 11.09 -11.10
N ASP A 80 0.88 11.03 -12.31
CA ASP A 80 0.86 12.14 -13.26
C ASP A 80 -0.02 13.29 -12.75
N ASP A 81 -1.27 13.01 -12.34
CA ASP A 81 -2.19 14.03 -11.79
C ASP A 81 -1.62 14.71 -10.54
N LEU A 82 -0.85 13.96 -9.74
CA LEU A 82 -0.21 14.48 -8.56
C LEU A 82 1.22 14.93 -8.79
N ASP A 83 1.79 14.95 -10.00
CA ASP A 83 3.18 15.34 -10.25
C ASP A 83 4.15 14.69 -9.24
N VAL A 84 4.09 13.36 -9.12
CA VAL A 84 4.96 12.55 -8.25
C VAL A 84 5.93 11.76 -9.13
N PRO A 85 7.25 11.94 -8.96
CA PRO A 85 8.23 11.20 -9.74
C PRO A 85 8.22 9.71 -9.38
N ILE A 86 8.47 8.86 -10.37
CA ILE A 86 8.58 7.41 -10.22
C ILE A 86 9.98 7.07 -9.72
N PHE A 87 10.09 6.32 -8.61
CA PHE A 87 11.37 5.81 -8.13
C PHE A 87 11.38 4.28 -8.12
N GLY A 88 12.41 3.68 -8.72
CA GLY A 88 12.67 2.24 -8.59
C GLY A 88 11.50 1.35 -9.01
N ARG A 89 10.80 1.72 -10.09
CA ARG A 89 9.62 1.00 -10.60
C ARG A 89 9.91 -0.48 -10.79
N HIS A 90 8.89 -1.31 -10.58
CA HIS A 90 8.96 -2.77 -10.72
C HIS A 90 9.83 -3.44 -9.64
N THR A 91 10.05 -2.75 -8.52
CA THR A 91 10.59 -3.34 -7.29
C THR A 91 9.61 -3.07 -6.15
N ALA A 92 9.42 -4.05 -5.27
CA ALA A 92 8.49 -3.90 -4.15
C ALA A 92 8.83 -2.68 -3.26
N LEU A 93 10.12 -2.40 -3.06
CA LEU A 93 10.58 -1.25 -2.29
C LEU A 93 10.30 0.09 -3.01
N GLY A 94 10.59 0.17 -4.32
CA GLY A 94 10.31 1.37 -5.10
C GLY A 94 8.83 1.69 -5.18
N ASP A 95 7.99 0.66 -5.39
CA ASP A 95 6.54 0.82 -5.45
C ASP A 95 5.98 1.26 -4.08
N ALA A 96 6.41 0.63 -2.98
CA ALA A 96 6.02 1.02 -1.62
C ALA A 96 6.47 2.45 -1.26
N THR A 97 7.68 2.84 -1.69
CA THR A 97 8.19 4.21 -1.50
C THR A 97 7.35 5.21 -2.29
N THR A 98 6.97 4.87 -3.52
CA THR A 98 6.14 5.70 -4.38
C THR A 98 4.74 5.90 -3.76
N VAL A 99 4.12 4.83 -3.26
CA VAL A 99 2.87 4.89 -2.49
C VAL A 99 2.97 5.84 -1.29
N ALA A 100 4.07 5.78 -0.53
CA ALA A 100 4.28 6.64 0.64
C ALA A 100 4.35 8.12 0.26
N MET A 101 5.02 8.47 -0.85
CA MET A 101 5.10 9.86 -1.30
C MET A 101 3.74 10.39 -1.75
N VAL A 102 2.97 9.60 -2.50
CA VAL A 102 1.61 9.97 -2.91
C VAL A 102 0.75 10.24 -1.67
N TYR A 103 0.84 9.37 -0.67
CA TYR A 103 0.12 9.56 0.59
C TYR A 103 0.51 10.85 1.30
N ILE A 104 1.80 11.17 1.39
CA ILE A 104 2.28 12.43 1.97
C ILE A 104 1.75 13.63 1.19
N LYS A 105 1.78 13.59 -0.15
CA LYS A 105 1.27 14.67 -1.00
C LYS A 105 -0.22 14.89 -0.76
N LEU A 106 -1.02 13.83 -0.77
CA LEU A 106 -2.46 13.87 -0.48
C LEU A 106 -2.78 14.42 0.92
N LYS A 107 -1.95 14.11 1.93
CA LYS A 107 -2.14 14.62 3.30
C LYS A 107 -1.79 16.08 3.47
N ARG A 108 -0.82 16.59 2.69
CA ARG A 108 -0.42 18.01 2.70
C ARG A 108 -1.32 18.91 1.86
N SER A 109 -2.03 18.35 0.89
CA SER A 109 -2.99 19.08 0.04
C SER A 109 -4.41 19.19 0.63
N ARG A 110 -4.59 18.80 1.89
CA ARG A 110 -5.82 18.98 2.67
C ARG A 110 -5.79 20.29 3.44
#